data_AF-A0A7S3EYV5-F1
#
_entry.id   AF-A0A7S3EYV5-F1
#
_cell.length_a   1.000
_cell.length_b   1.000
_cell.length_c   1.000
_cell.angle_alpha   90.00
_cell.angle_beta   90.00
_cell.angle_gamma   90.00
#
_symmetry.space_group_name_H-M   'P 1'
#
loop_
_entity.id
_entity.type
_entity.pdbx_description
1 polymer ?
#
loop_
_entity_poly.entity_id
_entity_poly.type
_entity_poly.pdbx_seq_one_letter_code
_entity_poly.pdbx_strand_id
1 'polypeptide(L)'
;SLNYGWTWISLNVVAPDMVVNNVLASETLADGDHVKSQFSFTQYYAGYGFFGTLTEFTTDSMYGVELSTPSTVTISGTPVALPKTISLNGQGWTFLPCPYQTEASLLKLPTGVTYSMEDQIKSQFQFSTYYT
;
A
#
# COMPACT_ATOMS: atom_id res chain seq x y z
N SER A 1 -3.17 2.99 -11.54
CA SER A 1 -4.49 2.43 -11.83
C SER A 1 -4.77 1.30 -10.85
N LEU A 2 -6.03 1.12 -10.48
CA LEU A 2 -6.55 -0.02 -9.74
C LEU A 2 -7.25 -0.94 -10.74
N ASN A 3 -6.81 -2.19 -10.84
CA ASN A 3 -7.35 -3.14 -11.80
C ASN A 3 -8.55 -3.90 -11.21
N TYR A 4 -9.24 -4.67 -12.05
CA TYR A 4 -10.19 -5.67 -11.58
C TYR A 4 -9.46 -6.70 -10.70
N GLY A 5 -10.06 -7.04 -9.57
CA GLY A 5 -9.45 -7.91 -8.57
C GLY A 5 -8.36 -7.20 -7.77
N TRP A 6 -7.38 -7.95 -7.28
CA TRP A 6 -6.36 -7.43 -6.36
C TRP A 6 -5.32 -6.56 -7.07
N THR A 7 -5.19 -5.32 -6.58
CA THR A 7 -4.06 -4.43 -6.83
C THR A 7 -3.40 -4.07 -5.50
N TRP A 8 -2.08 -3.87 -5.51
CA TRP A 8 -1.37 -3.39 -4.33
C TRP A 8 -0.89 -1.96 -4.53
N ILE A 9 -1.15 -1.11 -3.54
CA ILE A 9 -0.77 0.31 -3.57
C ILE A 9 -0.05 0.74 -2.28
N SER A 10 0.76 1.78 -2.39
CA SER A 10 1.26 2.56 -1.26
C SER A 10 1.16 4.04 -1.62
N LEU A 11 1.06 4.90 -0.62
CA LEU A 11 0.92 6.34 -0.82
C LEU A 11 2.25 7.06 -0.54
N ASN A 12 2.57 8.05 -1.37
CA ASN A 12 3.76 8.91 -1.27
C ASN A 12 3.40 10.37 -0.93
N VAL A 13 2.13 10.65 -0.68
CA VAL A 13 1.59 11.95 -0.27
C VAL A 13 0.62 11.79 0.89
N VAL A 14 0.50 12.84 1.70
CA VAL A 14 -0.52 12.97 2.74
C VAL A 14 -1.52 14.04 2.29
N ALA A 15 -2.75 13.62 2.00
CA ALA A 15 -3.86 14.52 1.71
C ALA A 15 -4.39 15.16 3.01
N PRO A 16 -5.14 16.28 2.93
CA PRO A 16 -5.75 16.89 4.11
C PRO A 16 -6.71 15.96 4.87
N ASP A 17 -7.29 14.99 4.16
CA ASP A 17 -8.17 13.97 4.71
C ASP A 17 -7.78 12.61 4.15
N MET A 18 -7.36 11.71 5.03
CA MET A 18 -6.89 10.37 4.68
C MET A 18 -7.91 9.28 5.02
N VAL A 19 -9.13 9.64 5.43
CA VAL A 19 -10.21 8.68 5.69
C VAL A 19 -10.50 7.92 4.40
N VAL A 20 -10.59 6.58 4.49
CA VAL A 20 -10.73 5.71 3.31
C VAL A 20 -11.94 6.11 2.45
N ASN A 21 -13.07 6.42 3.10
CA ASN A 21 -14.28 6.90 2.44
C ASN A 21 -14.06 8.18 1.61
N ASN A 22 -13.17 9.07 2.05
CA ASN A 22 -12.93 10.34 1.40
C ASN A 22 -11.86 10.21 0.31
N VAL A 23 -10.82 9.42 0.54
CA VAL A 23 -9.76 9.15 -0.44
C VAL A 23 -10.29 8.40 -1.66
N LEU A 24 -11.25 7.49 -1.47
CA LEU A 24 -11.84 6.69 -2.55
C LEU A 24 -13.21 7.19 -3.01
N ALA A 25 -13.66 8.36 -2.54
CA ALA A 25 -14.99 8.90 -2.85
C ALA A 25 -15.24 9.13 -4.35
N SER A 26 -14.18 9.39 -5.12
CA SER A 26 -14.26 9.64 -6.57
C SER A 26 -14.34 8.36 -7.41
N GLU A 27 -14.11 7.20 -6.81
CA GLU A 27 -14.00 5.95 -7.53
C GLU A 27 -15.38 5.32 -7.78
N THR A 28 -15.50 4.55 -8.86
CA THR A 28 -16.69 3.74 -9.09
C THR A 28 -16.59 2.45 -8.28
N LEU A 29 -17.30 2.40 -7.15
CA LEU A 29 -17.26 1.29 -6.19
C LEU A 29 -18.51 0.41 -6.30
N ALA A 30 -18.31 -0.90 -6.13
CA ALA A 30 -19.37 -1.90 -6.06
C ALA A 30 -19.45 -2.50 -4.65
N ASP A 31 -20.64 -2.98 -4.30
CA ASP A 31 -20.85 -3.70 -3.03
C ASP A 31 -19.89 -4.88 -2.93
N GLY A 32 -19.15 -4.97 -1.82
CA GLY A 32 -18.14 -6.01 -1.63
C GLY A 32 -16.71 -5.62 -2.01
N ASP A 33 -16.48 -4.47 -2.64
CA ASP A 33 -15.12 -3.96 -2.87
C ASP A 33 -14.37 -3.83 -1.54
N HIS A 34 -13.09 -4.22 -1.52
CA HIS A 34 -12.35 -4.48 -0.28
C HIS A 34 -11.01 -3.74 -0.26
N VAL A 35 -10.65 -3.16 0.88
CA VAL A 35 -9.30 -2.64 1.15
C VAL A 35 -8.74 -3.28 2.42
N LYS A 36 -7.51 -3.78 2.37
CA LYS A 36 -6.80 -4.33 3.53
C LYS A 36 -5.40 -3.77 3.70
N SER A 37 -5.02 -3.58 4.95
CA SER A 37 -3.63 -3.42 5.38
C SER A 37 -3.10 -4.76 5.90
N GLN A 38 -1.92 -4.76 6.52
CA GLN A 38 -1.39 -5.94 7.21
C GLN A 38 -2.24 -6.39 8.40
N PHE A 39 -2.95 -5.47 9.07
CA PHE A 39 -3.63 -5.74 10.35
C PHE A 39 -5.11 -5.34 10.38
N SER A 40 -5.61 -4.67 9.35
CA SER A 40 -6.96 -4.13 9.31
C SER A 40 -7.55 -4.22 7.91
N PHE A 41 -8.87 -4.13 7.82
CA PHE A 41 -9.58 -4.15 6.55
C PHE A 41 -10.84 -3.30 6.60
N THR A 42 -11.36 -2.98 5.43
CA THR A 42 -12.68 -2.40 5.25
C THR A 42 -13.31 -2.90 3.95
N GLN A 43 -14.64 -2.98 3.95
CA GLN A 43 -15.44 -3.37 2.81
C GLN A 43 -16.45 -2.27 2.48
N TYR A 44 -16.65 -2.01 1.19
CA TYR A 44 -17.63 -1.06 0.70
C TYR A 44 -19.02 -1.67 0.70
N TYR A 45 -19.97 -0.93 1.26
CA TYR A 45 -21.40 -1.23 1.23
C TYR A 45 -22.13 -0.16 0.42
N ALA A 46 -22.84 -0.58 -0.63
CA ALA A 46 -23.52 0.34 -1.54
C ALA A 46 -24.53 1.23 -0.79
N GLY A 47 -24.39 2.55 -0.94
CA GLY A 47 -25.24 3.54 -0.26
C GLY A 47 -24.79 3.92 1.16
N TYR A 48 -23.76 3.28 1.71
CA TYR A 48 -23.23 3.57 3.05
C TYR A 48 -21.74 3.94 3.05
N GLY A 49 -20.94 3.33 2.18
CA GLY A 49 -19.49 3.52 2.14
C GLY A 49 -18.70 2.36 2.72
N PHE A 50 -17.42 2.58 2.95
CA PHE A 50 -16.48 1.65 3.57
C PHE A 50 -16.75 1.51 5.07
N PHE A 51 -16.89 0.25 5.53
CA PHE A 51 -17.01 -0.11 6.93
C PHE A 51 -15.99 -1.19 7.32
N GLY A 52 -15.39 -1.07 8.50
CA GLY A 52 -14.35 -2.00 8.98
C GLY A 52 -13.38 -1.36 9.96
N THR A 53 -12.28 -2.06 10.22
CA THR A 53 -11.22 -1.61 11.15
C THR A 53 -10.17 -0.73 10.48
N LEU A 54 -10.09 -0.73 9.15
CA LEU A 54 -9.24 0.19 8.39
C LEU A 54 -10.04 1.46 8.06
N THR A 55 -9.81 2.53 8.83
CA THR A 55 -10.55 3.79 8.68
C THR A 55 -9.78 4.84 7.87
N GLU A 56 -8.45 4.78 7.87
CA GLU A 56 -7.59 5.78 7.24
C GLU A 56 -6.42 5.14 6.49
N PHE A 57 -6.00 5.78 5.40
CA PHE A 57 -4.74 5.49 4.73
C PHE A 57 -3.57 6.20 5.42
N THR A 58 -2.42 5.57 5.41
CA THR A 58 -1.16 6.13 5.88
C THR A 58 -0.09 5.94 4.81
N THR A 59 0.99 6.70 4.92
CA THR A 59 2.15 6.54 4.03
C THR A 59 3.15 5.51 4.58
N ASP A 60 2.81 4.86 5.70
CA ASP A 60 3.62 3.84 6.39
C ASP A 60 3.19 2.41 6.03
N SER A 61 2.11 2.27 5.28
CA SER A 61 1.51 0.99 4.96
C SER A 61 1.40 0.77 3.46
N MET A 62 1.42 -0.50 3.09
CA MET A 62 1.00 -0.98 1.78
C MET A 62 -0.38 -1.61 1.93
N TYR A 63 -1.23 -1.36 0.94
CA TYR A 63 -2.63 -1.76 0.96
C TYR A 63 -2.93 -2.69 -0.22
N GLY A 64 -3.67 -3.75 0.05
CA GLY A 64 -4.33 -4.53 -0.98
C GLY A 64 -5.72 -3.93 -1.23
N VAL A 65 -6.03 -3.63 -2.49
CA VAL A 65 -7.34 -3.13 -2.92
C VAL A 65 -7.91 -4.12 -3.93
N GLU A 66 -9.11 -4.63 -3.66
CA GLU A 66 -9.86 -5.49 -4.57
C GLU A 66 -11.09 -4.75 -5.07
N LEU A 67 -11.11 -4.45 -6.37
CA LEU A 67 -12.24 -3.77 -7.01
C LEU A 67 -12.94 -4.69 -8.01
N SER A 68 -14.26 -4.59 -8.04
CA SER A 68 -15.11 -5.23 -9.05
C SER A 68 -15.13 -4.45 -10.37
N THR A 69 -14.76 -3.16 -10.34
CA THR A 69 -14.62 -2.30 -11.52
C THR A 69 -13.25 -1.62 -11.50
N PRO A 70 -12.41 -1.76 -12.55
CA PRO A 70 -11.14 -1.03 -12.63
C PRO A 70 -11.34 0.48 -12.56
N SER A 71 -10.41 1.18 -11.90
CA SER A 71 -10.48 2.64 -11.75
C SER A 71 -9.10 3.28 -11.67
N THR A 72 -9.03 4.61 -11.69
CA THR A 72 -7.79 5.36 -11.50
C THR A 72 -7.95 6.41 -10.41
N VAL A 73 -7.37 6.12 -9.26
CA VAL A 73 -7.29 7.06 -8.14
C VAL A 73 -6.15 8.05 -8.39
N THR A 74 -6.44 9.35 -8.20
CA THR A 74 -5.42 10.40 -8.11
C THR A 74 -5.51 11.05 -6.74
N ILE A 75 -4.43 10.98 -5.96
CA ILE A 75 -4.35 11.57 -4.62
C ILE A 75 -3.37 12.74 -4.69
N SER A 76 -3.87 13.94 -4.38
CA SER A 76 -3.07 15.14 -4.25
C SER A 76 -2.86 15.47 -2.78
N GLY A 77 -1.64 15.82 -2.40
CA GLY A 77 -1.31 16.10 -1.02
C GLY A 77 0.13 16.55 -0.85
N THR A 78 0.55 16.66 0.40
CA THR A 78 1.93 17.02 0.74
C THR A 78 2.83 15.79 0.56
N PRO A 79 3.93 15.88 -0.21
CA PRO A 79 4.95 14.85 -0.27
C PRO A 79 5.41 14.36 1.10
N VAL A 80 5.61 13.05 1.23
CA VAL A 80 6.24 12.46 2.42
C VAL A 80 7.67 12.99 2.56
N ALA A 81 8.01 13.51 3.73
CA ALA A 81 9.37 13.97 4.02
C ALA A 81 10.36 12.79 4.07
N LEU A 82 11.57 13.01 3.56
CA LEU A 82 12.66 12.04 3.54
C LEU A 82 13.88 12.53 4.36
N PRO A 83 14.68 11.63 4.96
CA PRO A 83 14.52 10.18 4.97
C PRO A 83 13.37 9.73 5.88
N LYS A 84 12.73 8.59 5.53
CA LYS A 84 11.66 7.99 6.32
C LYS A 84 12.11 6.64 6.84
N THR A 85 12.07 6.45 8.16
CA THR A 85 12.39 5.17 8.79
C THR A 85 11.24 4.19 8.60
N ILE A 86 11.53 3.00 8.07
CA ILE A 86 10.58 1.90 7.95
C ILE A 86 10.95 0.87 9.00
N SER A 87 10.01 0.54 9.90
CA SER A 87 10.24 -0.42 10.98
C SER A 87 9.82 -1.83 10.59
N LEU A 88 10.71 -2.80 10.73
CA LEU A 88 10.47 -4.22 10.45
C LEU A 88 10.24 -4.97 11.77
N ASN A 89 9.07 -4.78 12.38
CA ASN A 89 8.82 -5.17 13.77
C ASN A 89 8.12 -6.54 13.94
N GLY A 90 8.04 -7.38 12.90
CA GLY A 90 7.21 -8.59 12.91
C GLY A 90 7.92 -9.87 12.44
N GLN A 91 7.45 -11.02 12.92
CA GLN A 91 7.76 -12.32 12.33
C GLN A 91 6.85 -12.56 11.11
N GLY A 92 7.42 -13.05 10.00
CA GLY A 92 6.69 -13.35 8.77
C GLY A 92 6.69 -12.20 7.74
N TRP A 93 5.73 -12.23 6.81
CA TRP A 93 5.66 -11.27 5.71
C TRP A 93 5.31 -9.87 6.21
N THR A 94 6.17 -8.90 5.88
CA THR A 94 5.92 -7.46 6.06
C THR A 94 5.77 -6.80 4.70
N PHE A 95 4.67 -6.07 4.51
CA PHE A 95 4.43 -5.32 3.28
C PHE A 95 5.03 -3.92 3.41
N LEU A 96 6.00 -3.59 2.56
CA LEU A 96 6.73 -2.33 2.67
C LEU A 96 5.99 -1.21 1.92
N PRO A 97 5.75 -0.05 2.55
CA PRO A 97 5.31 1.12 1.80
C PRO A 97 6.43 1.56 0.84
N CYS A 98 6.05 2.09 -0.32
CA CYS A 98 6.97 2.80 -1.21
C CYS A 98 6.61 4.29 -1.20
N PRO A 99 7.03 5.06 -0.18
CA PRO A 99 6.80 6.51 -0.13
C PRO A 99 7.77 7.29 -1.03
N TYR A 100 8.75 6.61 -1.63
CA TYR A 100 9.79 7.23 -2.45
C TYR A 100 9.24 7.74 -3.77
N GLN A 101 9.62 8.96 -4.12
CA GLN A 101 9.18 9.64 -5.34
C GLN A 101 10.16 9.44 -6.52
N THR A 102 11.20 8.63 -6.31
CA THR A 102 12.25 8.36 -7.29
C THR A 102 12.57 6.87 -7.33
N GLU A 103 12.83 6.33 -8.51
CA GLU A 103 13.31 4.95 -8.66
C GLU A 103 14.67 4.79 -7.97
N ALA A 104 14.75 3.86 -7.02
CA ALA A 104 16.02 3.43 -6.44
C ALA A 104 16.49 2.16 -7.17
N SER A 105 17.70 2.18 -7.73
CA SER A 105 18.34 0.97 -8.25
C SER A 105 18.49 -0.07 -7.13
N LEU A 106 18.27 -1.35 -7.44
CA LEU A 106 18.38 -2.49 -6.51
C LEU A 106 19.75 -2.57 -5.81
N LEU A 107 20.78 -1.90 -6.34
CA LEU A 107 22.11 -1.78 -5.74
C LEU A 107 22.18 -0.78 -4.56
N LYS A 108 21.07 -0.12 -4.19
CA LYS A 108 20.96 0.81 -3.06
C LYS A 108 19.87 0.41 -2.07
N LEU A 109 19.73 -0.88 -1.79
CA LEU A 109 18.88 -1.32 -0.67
C LEU A 109 19.33 -0.66 0.65
N PRO A 110 18.42 -0.44 1.62
CA PRO A 110 18.68 0.37 2.79
C PRO A 110 19.91 -0.12 3.56
N THR A 111 20.87 0.76 3.79
CA THR A 111 21.96 0.50 4.72
C THR A 111 21.36 0.19 6.10
N GLY A 112 21.67 -0.97 6.67
CA GLY A 112 21.20 -1.37 8.01
C GLY A 112 20.24 -2.57 8.06
N VAL A 113 19.93 -3.21 6.93
CA VAL A 113 19.22 -4.49 6.91
C VAL A 113 20.23 -5.64 6.81
N THR A 114 20.22 -6.56 7.78
CA THR A 114 21.00 -7.81 7.73
C THR A 114 20.16 -8.88 7.04
N TYR A 115 20.57 -9.31 5.85
CA TYR A 115 19.90 -10.39 5.10
C TYR A 115 20.46 -11.76 5.49
N SER A 116 19.60 -12.78 5.51
CA SER A 116 19.96 -14.19 5.68
C SER A 116 19.83 -14.93 4.35
N MET A 117 20.61 -16.01 4.16
CA MET A 117 20.52 -16.87 2.98
C MET A 117 19.05 -17.26 2.75
N GLU A 118 18.60 -17.15 1.49
CA GLU A 118 17.23 -17.42 1.01
C GLU A 118 16.17 -16.33 1.25
N ASP A 119 16.52 -15.16 1.81
CA ASP A 119 15.58 -14.04 1.91
C ASP A 119 15.05 -13.60 0.53
N GLN A 120 13.76 -13.30 0.41
CA GLN A 120 13.13 -12.89 -0.86
C GLN A 120 12.60 -11.45 -0.83
N ILE A 121 12.85 -10.70 -1.91
CA ILE A 121 12.19 -9.43 -2.21
C ILE A 121 11.30 -9.65 -3.45
N LYS A 122 10.02 -9.27 -3.37
CA LYS A 122 9.03 -9.54 -4.42
C LYS A 122 8.29 -8.25 -4.82
N SER A 123 8.07 -8.07 -6.12
CA SER A 123 7.09 -7.15 -6.68
C SER A 123 5.85 -7.94 -7.14
N GLN A 124 4.90 -7.28 -7.81
CA GLN A 124 3.75 -7.95 -8.40
C GLN A 124 4.11 -8.90 -9.56
N PHE A 125 5.28 -8.72 -10.19
CA PHE A 125 5.66 -9.45 -11.41
C PHE A 125 6.97 -10.23 -11.28
N GLN A 126 7.79 -9.89 -10.29
CA GLN A 126 9.16 -10.37 -10.20
C GLN A 126 9.55 -10.62 -8.75
N PHE A 127 10.60 -11.41 -8.56
CA PHE A 127 11.21 -11.59 -7.26
C PHE A 127 12.72 -11.73 -7.40
N SER A 128 13.43 -11.53 -6.29
CA SER A 128 14.86 -11.82 -6.13
C SER A 128 15.05 -12.57 -4.82
N THR A 129 16.06 -13.44 -4.78
CA THR A 129 16.44 -14.22 -3.61
C THR A 129 17.88 -13.89 -3.24
N TYR A 130 18.15 -13.66 -1.95
CA TYR A 130 19.48 -13.41 -1.44
C TYR A 130 20.26 -14.72 -1.28
N TYR A 131 21.43 -14.79 -1.92
CA TYR A 131 22.41 -15.86 -1.74
C TYR A 131 23.73 -15.21 -1.32
N THR A 132 24.41 -15.81 -0.32
CA THR A 132 25.74 -15.40 0.15
C THR A 132 26.84 -16.11 -0.63
#